data_AF-A0A814P701-F1
#
_entry.id   AF-A0A814P701-F1
#
_cell.length_a   1.000
_cell.length_b   1.000
_cell.length_c   1.000
_cell.angle_alpha   90.00
_cell.angle_beta   90.00
_cell.angle_gamma   90.00
#
_symmetry.space_group_name_H-M   'P 1'
#
loop_
_entity.id
_entity.type
_entity.pdbx_description
1 polymer ?
#
loop_
_entity_poly.entity_id
_entity_poly.type
_entity_poly.pdbx_seq_one_letter_code
_entity_poly.pdbx_strand_id
1 'polypeptide(L)'
;MKQKLLTVGTASYTIKDNKGKPVYKVGFKTLGLGKHLSLTDIDSGKEYYSIKHILNPLGLAKYEIRQNNQVVADVKRRVKWTGLGTKFK
;
A
#
# COMPACT_ATOMS: atom_id res chain seq x y z
N MET A 1 -12.00 -24.05 -1.27
CA MET A 1 -12.92 -22.96 -1.65
C MET A 1 -12.09 -21.81 -2.23
N LYS A 2 -12.31 -21.42 -3.49
CA LYS A 2 -11.63 -20.25 -4.09
C LYS A 2 -12.41 -18.99 -3.69
N GLN A 3 -11.87 -18.18 -2.78
CA GLN A 3 -12.46 -16.89 -2.44
C GLN A 3 -12.45 -15.99 -3.70
N LYS A 4 -13.64 -15.68 -4.22
CA LYS A 4 -13.83 -14.75 -5.32
C LYS A 4 -13.62 -13.34 -4.79
N LEU A 5 -12.40 -12.86 -4.91
CA LEU A 5 -11.98 -11.57 -4.39
C LEU A 5 -12.57 -10.44 -5.24
N LEU A 6 -13.67 -9.84 -4.77
CA LEU A 6 -14.32 -8.69 -5.39
C LEU A 6 -13.36 -7.49 -5.37
N THR A 7 -12.74 -7.21 -6.52
CA THR A 7 -11.81 -6.07 -6.68
C THR A 7 -12.61 -4.86 -7.16
N VAL A 8 -12.72 -3.83 -6.33
CA VAL A 8 -13.48 -2.60 -6.64
C VAL A 8 -12.47 -1.48 -6.91
N GLY A 9 -12.20 -1.24 -8.19
CA GLY A 9 -11.31 -0.18 -8.68
C GLY A 9 -9.83 -0.60 -8.78
N THR A 10 -9.28 -0.48 -9.98
CA THR A 10 -7.85 -0.70 -10.28
C THR A 10 -7.29 0.52 -10.98
N ALA A 11 -6.33 1.19 -10.33
CA ALA A 11 -5.47 2.18 -10.97
C ALA A 11 -4.08 1.55 -11.16
N SER A 12 -3.45 1.78 -12.30
CA SER A 12 -2.08 1.33 -12.54
C SER A 12 -1.26 2.39 -13.25
N TYR A 13 -0.04 2.57 -12.79
CA TYR A 13 0.95 3.47 -13.38
C TYR A 13 2.15 2.69 -13.86
N THR A 14 2.85 3.23 -14.85
CA THR A 14 4.09 2.67 -15.39
C THR A 14 5.23 3.62 -15.11
N ILE A 15 6.31 3.12 -14.51
CA ILE A 15 7.56 3.84 -14.31
C ILE A 15 8.47 3.48 -15.47
N LYS A 16 9.04 4.51 -16.10
CA LYS A 16 9.99 4.39 -17.21
C LYS A 16 11.38 4.84 -16.76
N ASP A 17 12.41 4.31 -17.39
CA ASP A 17 13.77 4.81 -17.24
C ASP A 17 13.96 6.14 -17.99
N ASN A 18 15.19 6.68 -17.92
CA ASN A 18 15.56 7.92 -18.60
C ASN A 18 15.56 7.83 -20.13
N LYS A 19 15.47 6.62 -20.70
CA LYS A 19 15.35 6.35 -22.14
C LYS A 19 13.89 6.09 -22.55
N GLY A 20 12.95 6.17 -21.62
CA GLY A 20 11.53 5.94 -21.85
C GLY A 20 11.13 4.46 -21.89
N LYS A 21 12.04 3.52 -21.60
CA LYS A 21 11.72 2.09 -21.49
C LYS A 21 10.94 1.85 -20.18
N PRO A 22 9.77 1.19 -20.21
CA PRO A 22 9.08 0.74 -19.01
C PRO A 22 9.97 -0.19 -18.18
N VAL A 23 10.12 0.09 -16.89
CA VAL A 23 10.92 -0.71 -15.96
C VAL A 23 10.08 -1.30 -14.81
N TYR A 24 9.13 -0.53 -14.29
CA TYR A 24 8.25 -0.99 -13.21
C TYR A 24 6.80 -0.63 -13.48
N LYS A 25 5.90 -1.41 -12.88
CA LYS A 25 4.47 -1.13 -12.81
C LYS A 25 4.08 -0.92 -11.36
N VAL A 26 3.37 0.17 -11.10
CA VAL A 26 2.73 0.43 -9.82
C VAL A 26 1.26 0.06 -9.94
N GLY A 27 0.83 -0.94 -9.19
CA GLY A 27 -0.55 -1.41 -9.17
C GLY A 27 -1.25 -1.04 -7.87
N PHE A 28 -2.47 -0.53 -7.97
CA PHE A 28 -3.36 -0.35 -6.82
C PHE A 28 -4.53 -1.35 -6.89
N LYS A 29 -4.79 -2.02 -5.78
CA LYS A 29 -5.90 -2.97 -5.63
C LYS A 29 -6.61 -2.72 -4.29
N THR A 30 -7.94 -2.64 -4.33
CA THR A 30 -8.77 -2.65 -3.12
C THR A 30 -9.31 -4.06 -2.92
N LEU A 31 -9.05 -4.65 -1.75
CA LEU A 31 -9.44 -6.01 -1.42
C LEU A 31 -10.28 -5.98 -0.13
N GLY A 32 -11.60 -6.02 -0.27
CA GLY A 32 -12.51 -5.77 0.85
C GLY A 32 -12.30 -4.36 1.42
N LEU A 33 -12.02 -4.26 2.72
CA LEU A 33 -11.69 -2.98 3.38
C LEU A 33 -10.19 -2.60 3.27
N GLY A 34 -9.35 -3.54 2.81
CA GLY A 34 -7.92 -3.34 2.66
C GLY A 34 -7.55 -2.64 1.35
N LYS A 35 -6.43 -1.92 1.36
CA LYS A 35 -5.83 -1.33 0.16
C LYS A 35 -4.44 -1.94 -0.05
N HIS A 36 -4.06 -2.16 -1.29
CA HIS A 36 -2.78 -2.76 -1.64
C HIS A 36 -2.15 -1.96 -2.77
N LEU A 37 -0.95 -1.44 -2.53
CA LEU A 37 -0.10 -0.82 -3.54
C LEU A 37 1.10 -1.74 -3.77
N SER A 38 1.38 -2.10 -5.02
CA SER A 38 2.48 -3.00 -5.38
C SER A 38 3.39 -2.35 -6.41
N LEU A 39 4.71 -2.47 -6.23
CA LEU A 39 5.72 -2.17 -7.23
C LEU A 39 6.20 -3.50 -7.83
N THR A 40 5.88 -3.71 -9.10
CA THR A 40 6.19 -4.93 -9.84
C THR A 40 7.19 -4.61 -10.93
N ASP A 41 8.23 -5.42 -11.04
CA ASP A 41 9.17 -5.35 -12.16
C ASP A 41 8.53 -5.92 -13.42
N ILE A 42 8.69 -5.18 -14.52
CA ILE A 42 8.00 -5.52 -15.77
C ILE A 42 8.65 -6.75 -16.42
N ASP A 43 9.97 -6.86 -16.38
CA ASP A 43 10.71 -7.90 -17.09
C ASP A 43 10.53 -9.27 -16.42
N SER A 44 10.57 -9.32 -15.08
CA SER A 44 10.42 -10.57 -14.30
C SER A 44 9.00 -10.85 -13.80
N GLY A 45 8.12 -9.84 -13.82
CA GLY A 45 6.78 -9.92 -13.22
C GLY A 45 6.76 -10.04 -11.69
N LYS A 46 7.91 -9.92 -11.02
CA LYS A 46 8.03 -10.07 -9.56
C LYS A 46 7.64 -8.80 -8.83
N GLU A 47 6.86 -8.94 -7.76
CA GLU A 47 6.60 -7.85 -6.81
C GLU A 47 7.85 -7.64 -5.95
N TYR A 48 8.49 -6.48 -6.13
CA TYR A 48 9.66 -6.10 -5.33
C TYR A 48 9.23 -5.58 -3.97
N TYR A 49 8.30 -4.62 -3.98
CA TYR A 49 7.78 -4.01 -2.76
C TYR A 49 6.26 -3.88 -2.82
N SER A 50 5.61 -4.00 -1.68
CA SER A 50 4.20 -3.65 -1.52
C SER A 50 3.92 -2.93 -0.22
N ILE A 51 2.90 -2.08 -0.26
CA ILE A 51 2.30 -1.46 0.91
C ILE A 51 0.90 -2.02 1.06
N LYS A 52 0.67 -2.74 2.16
CA LYS A 52 -0.65 -3.29 2.50
C LYS A 52 -1.26 -2.48 3.62
N HIS A 53 -2.46 -1.96 3.37
CA HIS A 53 -3.37 -1.44 4.38
C HIS A 53 -4.28 -2.57 4.83
N ILE A 54 -4.14 -2.96 6.10
CA ILE A 54 -4.88 -4.05 6.74
C ILE A 54 -5.73 -3.42 7.84
N LEU A 55 -7.04 -3.69 7.81
CA LEU A 55 -7.92 -3.36 8.93
C LEU A 55 -7.93 -4.54 9.89
N ASN A 56 -7.60 -4.28 11.15
CA ASN A 56 -7.78 -5.29 12.19
C ASN A 56 -9.28 -5.45 12.54
N PRO A 57 -9.68 -6.51 13.26
CA PRO A 57 -11.09 -6.73 13.64
C PRO A 57 -11.73 -5.59 14.44
N LEU A 58 -10.93 -4.70 15.03
CA LEU A 58 -11.37 -3.53 15.79
C LEU A 58 -11.54 -2.27 14.89
N GLY A 59 -11.36 -2.39 13.58
CA GLY A 59 -11.49 -1.29 12.63
C GLY A 59 -10.28 -0.34 12.61
N LEU A 60 -9.17 -0.69 13.25
CA LEU A 60 -7.94 0.10 13.20
C LEU A 60 -7.11 -0.26 11.96
N ALA A 61 -6.66 0.78 11.27
CA ALA A 61 -5.80 0.69 10.10
C ALA A 61 -4.34 0.42 10.49
N LYS A 62 -3.77 -0.69 9.99
CA LYS A 62 -2.32 -0.96 9.98
C LYS A 62 -1.79 -0.86 8.56
N TYR A 63 -0.59 -0.30 8.41
CA TYR A 63 0.13 -0.27 7.15
C TYR A 63 1.44 -1.03 7.27
N GLU A 64 1.69 -1.95 6.34
CA GLU A 64 2.91 -2.76 6.28
C GLU A 64 3.62 -2.53 4.96
N ILE A 65 4.94 -2.28 5.01
CA ILE A 65 5.81 -2.37 3.83
C ILE A 65 6.37 -3.78 3.79
N ARG A 66 6.20 -4.43 2.65
CA ARG A 66 6.63 -5.80 2.41
C ARG A 66 7.60 -5.84 1.24
N GLN A 67 8.61 -6.70 1.34
CA GLN A 67 9.52 -7.04 0.27
C GLN A 67 9.49 -8.55 0.09
N ASN A 68 9.32 -9.05 -1.14
CA ASN A 68 9.19 -10.49 -1.40
C ASN A 68 8.18 -11.19 -0.47
N ASN A 69 7.04 -10.51 -0.21
CA ASN A 69 5.98 -10.94 0.70
C ASN A 69 6.37 -11.07 2.21
N GLN A 70 7.54 -10.61 2.63
CA GLN A 70 7.93 -10.49 4.04
C GLN A 70 7.78 -9.04 4.52
N VAL A 71 7.35 -8.82 5.76
CA VAL A 71 7.26 -7.47 6.34
C VAL A 71 8.67 -6.99 6.63
N VAL A 72 9.05 -5.85 6.05
CA VAL A 72 10.37 -5.23 6.24
C VAL A 72 10.30 -3.91 7.00
N ALA A 73 9.12 -3.27 7.04
CA ALA A 73 8.88 -2.09 7.85
C ALA A 73 7.39 -1.93 8.19
N ASP A 74 7.13 -1.33 9.34
CA ASP A 74 5.80 -0.84 9.71
C ASP A 74 5.69 0.66 9.40
N VAL A 75 4.52 1.08 8.91
CA VAL A 75 4.23 2.49 8.66
C VAL A 75 3.36 3.02 9.78
N LYS A 76 3.90 3.93 10.59
CA LYS A 76 3.18 4.61 11.66
C LYS A 76 2.72 5.98 11.21
N ARG A 77 1.40 6.20 11.21
CA ARG A 77 0.84 7.54 10.97
C ARG A 77 1.22 8.45 12.14
N ARG A 78 2.09 9.43 11.91
CA ARG A 78 2.37 10.48 12.89
C ARG A 78 1.21 11.48 12.87
N VAL A 79 0.39 11.48 13.91
CA VAL A 79 -0.61 12.53 14.12
C VAL A 79 0.09 13.69 14.82
N LYS A 80 0.28 14.81 14.12
CA LYS A 80 0.63 16.07 14.76
C LYS A 80 -0.67 16.73 15.20
N TRP A 81 -0.94 16.73 16.50
CA TRP A 81 -2.00 17.56 17.08
C TRP A 81 -1.51 19.01 17.11
N THR A 82 -1.78 19.75 16.04
CA THR A 82 -1.64 21.21 16.04
C THR A 82 -2.95 21.80 16.56
N GLY A 83 -3.09 21.85 17.88
CA GLY A 83 -4.25 22.49 18.50
C GLY A 83 -4.76 21.80 19.77
N LEU A 84 -3.99 21.89 20.85
CA LEU A 84 -4.58 21.92 22.18
C LEU A 84 -3.86 23.02 22.96
N GLY A 85 -4.29 24.27 22.72
CA GLY A 85 -3.95 25.36 23.59
C GLY A 85 -4.61 25.09 24.94
N THR A 86 -3.84 24.59 25.90
CA THR A 86 -4.22 24.56 27.32
C THR A 86 -4.41 26.00 27.79
N LYS A 87 -5.65 26.49 27.76
CA LYS A 87 -6.09 27.48 28.74
C LYS A 87 -6.81 26.72 29.83
N PHE A 88 -6.07 26.36 30.87
CA PHE A 88 -6.67 26.17 32.18
C PHE A 88 -7.20 27.52 32.64
N LYS A 89 -8.49 27.57 32.96
CA LYS A 89 -9.13 28.68 33.65
C LYS A 89 -9.52 28.19 35.04
#